data_AF-A0A7V1LUG4-F1
#
_entry.id   AF-A0A7V1LUG4-F1
#
_cell.length_a   1.000
_cell.length_b   1.000
_cell.length_c   1.000
_cell.angle_alpha   90.00
_cell.angle_beta   90.00
_cell.angle_gamma   90.00
#
_symmetry.space_group_name_H-M   'P 1'
#
loop_
_entity.id
_entity.type
_entity.pdbx_description
1 polymer ?
#
loop_
_entity_poly.entity_id
_entity_poly.type
_entity_poly.pdbx_seq_one_letter_code
_entity_poly.pdbx_strand_id
1 'polypeptide(L)'
;MRIENRVLFCATNEELCYFVLVRALRTQKSSSRVVGHCSVTLTKWKNKSISGASVFLFNNIGKSMEKNYTKAIKNTIKTLSGISDTELEKTKKVVISGSASLQDDMNKWAEYWNGLDGHLVTALPETIPKENFDSLYQNLQKKFFVKITEADILFIANEDKNNIIGYIGAGTFAEMTFGVAQNLLYNKKIKIILAKMPSENVQCFDEVVLWKRLGWIHETIKI
;
A
#
# COMPACT_ATOMS: atom_id res chain seq x y z
N MET A 1 -1.75 41.06 9.41
CA MET A 1 -1.16 39.78 8.95
C MET A 1 -1.72 38.67 9.82
N ARG A 2 -2.59 37.81 9.30
CA ARG A 2 -3.12 36.65 10.05
C ARG A 2 -2.32 35.40 9.67
N ILE A 3 -1.75 34.72 10.65
CA ILE A 3 -1.05 33.45 10.50
C ILE A 3 -2.09 32.38 10.82
N GLU A 4 -2.56 31.62 9.82
CA GLU A 4 -3.68 30.69 10.04
C GLU A 4 -3.36 29.21 9.86
N ASN A 5 -2.17 28.78 9.39
CA ASN A 5 -1.88 27.35 9.29
C ASN A 5 -0.43 27.03 9.66
N ARG A 6 -0.26 26.09 10.61
CA ARG A 6 1.01 25.42 10.91
C ARG A 6 0.83 23.95 10.55
N VAL A 7 1.59 23.47 9.57
CA VAL A 7 1.68 22.01 9.33
C VAL A 7 2.98 21.54 9.96
N LEU A 8 2.88 20.56 10.84
CA LEU A 8 4.01 19.93 11.53
C LEU A 8 4.16 18.51 10.97
N PHE A 9 5.26 18.23 10.30
CA PHE A 9 5.63 16.86 9.92
C PHE A 9 6.69 16.35 10.88
N CYS A 10 6.53 15.12 11.38
CA CYS A 10 7.58 14.40 12.09
C CYS A 10 8.06 13.27 11.18
N ALA A 11 9.34 13.29 10.83
CA ALA A 11 10.01 12.16 10.17
C ALA A 11 11.03 11.60 11.14
N THR A 12 10.95 10.31 11.43
CA THR A 12 11.91 9.60 12.26
C THR A 12 12.64 8.54 11.46
N ASN A 13 13.96 8.53 11.58
CA ASN A 13 14.81 7.37 11.35
C ASN A 13 15.49 7.05 12.71
N GLU A 14 15.99 5.84 12.91
CA GLU A 14 16.51 5.30 14.17
C GLU A 14 17.50 6.24 14.91
N GLU A 15 18.14 7.17 14.20
CA GLU A 15 19.07 8.14 14.78
C GLU A 15 18.60 9.60 14.79
N LEU A 16 17.54 9.99 14.06
CA LEU A 16 17.20 11.40 13.82
C LEU A 16 15.68 11.65 13.71
N CYS A 17 15.19 12.59 14.53
CA CYS A 17 13.86 13.19 14.41
C CYS A 17 13.95 14.55 13.72
N TYR A 18 13.21 14.72 12.63
CA TYR A 18 13.06 16.02 11.94
C TYR A 18 11.63 16.53 12.10
N PHE A 19 11.51 17.79 12.52
CA PHE A 19 10.26 18.53 12.43
C PHE A 19 10.32 19.48 11.23
N VAL A 20 9.40 19.31 10.29
CA VAL A 20 9.22 20.27 9.19
C VAL A 20 8.04 21.16 9.56
N LEU A 21 8.33 22.42 9.92
CA LEU A 21 7.31 23.44 10.11
C LEU A 21 7.11 24.18 8.80
N VAL A 22 5.95 23.99 8.18
CA VAL A 22 5.57 24.75 6.98
C VAL A 22 4.71 25.93 7.43
N ARG A 23 5.22 27.15 7.26
CA ARG A 23 4.44 28.39 7.44
C ARG A 23 3.98 28.90 6.09
N ALA A 24 2.67 28.85 5.87
CA ALA A 24 2.05 29.54 4.74
C ALA A 24 1.73 30.99 5.14
N LEU A 25 2.40 31.97 4.53
CA LEU A 25 2.08 33.38 4.70
C LEU A 25 1.04 33.77 3.64
N ARG A 26 -0.17 34.12 4.09
CA ARG A 26 -1.21 34.70 3.23
C ARG A 26 -1.01 36.22 3.20
N THR A 27 -0.54 36.75 2.07
CA THR A 27 -0.57 38.19 1.82
C THR A 27 -1.92 38.54 1.19
N GLN A 28 -2.72 39.40 1.84
CA GLN A 28 -3.88 40.00 1.19
C GLN A 28 -3.35 41.07 0.23
N LYS A 29 -3.60 40.88 -1.07
CA LYS A 29 -3.63 41.99 -2.03
C LYS A 29 -4.92 41.87 -2.85
N SER A 30 -5.61 42.99 -2.98
CA SER A 30 -6.70 43.18 -3.92
C SER A 30 -6.19 42.94 -5.35
N SER A 31 -7.06 42.38 -6.20
CA SER A 31 -6.82 41.92 -7.59
C SER A 31 -6.18 40.52 -7.74
N SER A 32 -7.06 39.56 -8.03
CA SER A 32 -6.96 38.31 -8.83
C SER A 32 -5.71 37.40 -8.83
N ARG A 33 -4.66 37.60 -8.03
CA ARG A 33 -3.61 36.58 -7.80
C ARG A 33 -3.15 36.53 -6.35
N VAL A 34 -3.41 35.41 -5.68
CA VAL A 34 -2.82 35.07 -4.38
C VAL A 34 -1.42 34.52 -4.62
N VAL A 35 -0.38 35.24 -4.21
CA VAL A 35 1.00 34.73 -4.17
C VAL A 35 1.32 34.41 -2.72
N GLY A 36 1.30 33.12 -2.36
CA GLY A 36 1.72 32.67 -1.04
C GLY A 36 3.25 32.57 -0.98
N HIS A 37 3.87 33.13 0.04
CA HIS A 37 5.25 32.80 0.39
C HIS A 37 5.25 31.68 1.41
N CYS A 38 6.02 30.64 1.11
CA CYS A 38 6.23 29.49 1.99
C CYS A 38 7.63 29.60 2.56
N SER A 39 7.75 29.71 3.88
CA SER A 39 9.03 29.52 4.57
C SER A 39 9.00 28.16 5.27
N VAL A 40 10.03 27.37 4.99
CA VAL A 40 10.28 26.09 5.64
C VAL A 40 11.42 26.33 6.62
N THR A 41 11.18 26.10 7.90
CA THR A 41 12.23 26.16 8.92
C THR A 41 12.43 24.77 9.49
N LEU A 42 13.67 24.28 9.40
CA LEU A 42 14.10 23.00 9.93
C LEU A 42 14.83 23.23 11.25
N THR A 43 14.39 22.56 12.31
CA THR A 43 15.07 22.57 13.60
C THR A 43 15.52 21.14 13.91
N LYS A 44 16.84 20.94 14.06
CA LYS A 44 17.42 19.65 14.47
C LYS A 44 17.22 19.48 15.97
N TRP A 45 16.56 18.40 16.39
CA TRP A 45 16.36 18.07 17.80
C TRP A 45 17.17 16.81 18.12
N LYS A 46 18.05 16.88 19.13
CA LYS A 46 18.79 15.72 19.63
C LYS A 46 18.09 15.20 20.90
N ASN A 47 17.81 13.90 20.89
CA ASN A 47 17.33 13.03 21.97
C ASN A 47 15.83 12.65 22.00
N LYS A 48 15.67 11.32 22.16
CA LYS A 48 14.49 10.46 22.40
C LYS A 48 13.65 10.02 21.21
N SER A 49 13.51 8.70 21.16
CA SER A 49 12.79 7.84 20.21
C SER A 49 11.34 8.26 20.02
N ILE A 50 10.93 8.39 18.77
CA ILE A 50 9.52 8.44 18.39
C ILE A 50 9.32 7.39 17.27
N SER A 51 8.62 6.31 17.61
CA SER A 51 8.14 5.30 16.66
C SER A 51 6.83 5.80 16.04
N GLY A 52 6.77 5.83 14.71
CA GLY A 52 5.56 6.14 13.95
C GLY A 52 5.60 7.50 13.27
N ALA A 53 5.79 7.51 11.94
CA ALA A 53 5.58 8.69 11.12
C ALA A 53 4.12 8.75 10.67
N SER A 54 3.37 9.74 11.17
CA SER A 54 1.99 10.01 10.75
C SER A 54 1.94 11.33 9.97
N VAL A 55 1.51 11.27 8.70
CA VAL A 55 1.27 12.46 7.87
C VAL A 55 -0.18 12.93 8.09
N PHE A 56 -0.37 13.99 8.85
CA PHE A 56 -1.67 14.67 8.95
C PHE A 56 -1.76 15.79 7.91
N LEU A 57 -2.53 15.56 6.85
CA LEU A 57 -2.94 16.60 5.89
C LEU A 57 -4.27 17.19 6.35
N PHE A 58 -4.29 18.47 6.72
CA PHE A 58 -5.53 19.19 7.03
C PHE A 58 -6.29 19.54 5.75
N ASN A 59 -7.57 19.17 5.72
CA ASN A 59 -8.53 19.45 4.65
C ASN A 59 -8.84 20.95 4.55
N ASN A 60 -8.16 21.66 3.64
CA ASN A 60 -8.68 22.83 2.89
C ASN A 60 -7.61 23.48 2.00
N ILE A 61 -6.97 22.69 1.15
CA ILE A 61 -6.02 23.21 0.15
C ILE A 61 -6.61 22.87 -1.23
N GLY A 62 -6.87 23.88 -2.06
CA GLY A 62 -7.41 23.67 -3.41
C GLY A 62 -6.51 22.75 -4.24
N LYS A 63 -7.10 21.87 -5.08
CA LYS A 63 -6.43 20.80 -5.84
C LYS A 63 -5.15 21.20 -6.60
N SER A 64 -5.06 22.46 -7.06
CA SER A 64 -3.87 23.00 -7.74
C SER A 64 -2.71 23.27 -6.78
N MET A 65 -3.01 23.79 -5.59
CA MET A 65 -2.00 23.99 -4.54
C MET A 65 -1.53 22.65 -3.97
N GLU A 66 -2.44 21.69 -3.79
CA GLU A 66 -2.12 20.35 -3.28
C GLU A 66 -1.02 19.66 -4.09
N LYS A 67 -1.11 19.68 -5.44
CA LYS A 67 -0.06 19.12 -6.33
C LYS A 67 1.31 19.77 -6.13
N ASN A 68 1.35 21.10 -5.97
CA ASN A 68 2.60 21.84 -5.78
C ASN A 68 3.22 21.56 -4.40
N TYR A 69 2.39 21.46 -3.35
CA TYR A 69 2.85 21.09 -2.01
C TYR A 69 3.34 19.64 -1.95
N THR A 70 2.64 18.70 -2.57
CA THR A 70 3.10 17.30 -2.66
C THR A 70 4.45 17.21 -3.35
N LYS A 71 4.67 17.99 -4.42
CA LYS A 71 5.96 18.03 -5.13
C LYS A 71 7.09 18.61 -4.26
N ALA A 72 6.84 19.72 -3.57
CA ALA A 72 7.82 20.33 -2.67
C ALA A 72 8.16 19.44 -1.48
N ILE A 73 7.16 18.77 -0.87
CA ILE A 73 7.36 17.83 0.24
C ILE A 73 8.18 16.63 -0.23
N LYS A 74 7.83 16.02 -1.37
CA LYS A 74 8.60 14.91 -1.97
C LYS A 74 10.05 15.29 -2.24
N ASN A 75 10.31 16.47 -2.81
CA ASN A 75 11.66 16.96 -3.06
C ASN A 75 12.46 17.22 -1.77
N THR A 76 11.78 17.64 -0.70
CA THR A 76 12.41 17.89 0.59
C THR A 76 12.76 16.58 1.29
N ILE A 77 11.86 15.60 1.29
CA ILE A 77 12.11 14.25 1.79
C ILE A 77 13.29 13.62 1.03
N LYS A 78 13.27 13.68 -0.31
CA LYS A 78 14.33 13.20 -1.20
C LYS A 78 15.70 13.78 -0.85
N THR A 79 15.77 15.10 -0.67
CA THR A 79 17.02 15.80 -0.31
C THR A 79 17.52 15.40 1.08
N LEU A 80 16.60 15.13 2.01
CA LEU A 80 16.94 14.81 3.41
C LEU A 80 17.25 13.33 3.66
N SER A 81 16.67 12.42 2.87
CA SER A 81 16.88 10.98 3.02
C SER A 81 18.04 10.43 2.19
N GLY A 82 18.59 11.21 1.26
CA GLY A 82 19.62 10.74 0.32
C GLY A 82 19.11 9.72 -0.70
N ILE A 83 17.79 9.47 -0.73
CA ILE A 83 17.15 8.48 -1.58
C ILE A 83 17.06 9.06 -3.00
N SER A 84 17.72 8.41 -3.95
CA SER A 84 17.64 8.77 -5.38
C SER A 84 16.25 8.48 -5.96
N ASP A 85 15.82 9.21 -7.00
CA ASP A 85 14.52 8.94 -7.68
C ASP A 85 14.37 7.47 -8.12
N THR A 86 15.51 6.81 -8.35
CA THR A 86 15.64 5.40 -8.75
C THR A 86 15.25 4.38 -7.67
N GLU A 87 15.18 4.75 -6.38
CA GLU A 87 14.73 3.83 -5.32
C GLU A 87 13.22 3.91 -5.06
N LEU A 88 12.61 5.08 -5.26
CA LEU A 88 11.15 5.25 -5.14
C LEU A 88 10.38 4.61 -6.31
N GLU A 89 11.02 4.45 -7.47
CA GLU A 89 10.47 3.76 -8.65
C GLU A 89 10.65 2.23 -8.63
N LYS A 90 11.40 1.66 -7.69
CA LYS A 90 11.67 0.21 -7.63
C LYS A 90 10.82 -0.55 -6.63
N THR A 91 9.98 0.13 -5.86
CA THR A 91 9.12 -0.54 -4.87
C THR A 91 7.99 -1.30 -5.55
N LYS A 92 8.05 -2.62 -5.49
CA LYS A 92 7.01 -3.53 -5.98
C LYS A 92 5.80 -3.50 -5.06
N LYS A 93 4.64 -3.25 -5.64
CA LYS A 93 3.35 -3.28 -4.93
C LYS A 93 2.86 -4.72 -4.83
N VAL A 94 2.67 -5.16 -3.60
CA VAL A 94 2.15 -6.47 -3.25
C VAL A 94 0.70 -6.33 -2.81
N VAL A 95 -0.17 -7.18 -3.35
CA VAL A 95 -1.52 -7.40 -2.83
C VAL A 95 -1.58 -8.82 -2.30
N ILE A 96 -2.06 -8.98 -1.07
CA ILE A 96 -2.20 -10.27 -0.41
C ILE A 96 -3.67 -10.68 -0.50
N SER A 97 -3.95 -11.78 -1.19
CA SER A 97 -5.26 -12.43 -1.24
C SER A 97 -5.24 -13.69 -0.37
N GLY A 98 -6.31 -13.95 0.37
CA GLY A 98 -6.40 -15.06 1.30
C GLY A 98 -7.73 -15.08 2.05
N SER A 99 -7.85 -15.97 3.02
CA SER A 99 -9.07 -16.05 3.84
C SER A 99 -9.13 -14.90 4.82
N ALA A 100 -10.15 -14.04 4.73
CA ALA A 100 -10.37 -12.95 5.70
C ALA A 100 -10.55 -13.44 7.15
N SER A 101 -10.86 -14.72 7.38
CA SER A 101 -10.90 -15.30 8.72
C SER A 101 -9.54 -15.69 9.30
N LEU A 102 -8.45 -15.54 8.55
CA LEU A 102 -7.08 -15.90 8.95
C LEU A 102 -6.21 -14.63 9.07
N GLN A 103 -6.70 -13.62 9.80
CA GLN A 103 -6.07 -12.30 9.87
C GLN A 103 -4.63 -12.35 10.41
N ASP A 104 -4.36 -13.19 11.40
CA ASP A 104 -3.01 -13.34 11.97
C ASP A 104 -2.00 -13.80 10.92
N ASP A 105 -2.40 -14.77 10.08
CA ASP A 105 -1.58 -15.22 8.96
C ASP A 105 -1.42 -14.14 7.88
N MET A 106 -2.50 -13.40 7.56
CA MET A 106 -2.42 -12.30 6.60
C MET A 106 -1.43 -11.22 7.07
N ASN A 107 -1.45 -10.91 8.37
CA ASN A 107 -0.55 -9.94 8.98
C ASN A 107 0.90 -10.44 8.97
N LYS A 108 1.13 -11.71 9.30
CA LYS A 108 2.47 -12.34 9.19
C LYS A 108 3.03 -12.22 7.78
N TRP A 109 2.21 -12.48 6.75
CA TRP A 109 2.63 -12.30 5.36
C TRP A 109 2.86 -10.84 5.01
N ALA A 110 2.06 -9.93 5.55
CA ALA A 110 2.25 -8.51 5.33
C ALA A 110 3.58 -8.02 5.92
N GLU A 111 3.93 -8.46 7.13
CA GLU A 111 5.22 -8.21 7.77
C GLU A 111 6.37 -8.79 6.95
N TYR A 112 6.27 -10.04 6.51
CA TYR A 112 7.26 -10.67 5.64
C TYR A 112 7.53 -9.83 4.39
N TRP A 113 6.48 -9.47 3.63
CA TRP A 113 6.63 -8.74 2.39
C TRP A 113 7.13 -7.31 2.60
N ASN A 114 6.65 -6.61 3.62
CA ASN A 114 7.13 -5.26 3.94
C ASN A 114 8.56 -5.26 4.49
N GLY A 115 9.03 -6.37 5.06
CA GLY A 115 10.41 -6.54 5.52
C GLY A 115 11.41 -6.79 4.39
N LEU A 116 10.94 -7.08 3.17
CA LEU A 116 11.82 -7.23 2.01
C LEU A 116 12.11 -5.87 1.36
N ASP A 117 13.38 -5.59 1.10
CA ASP A 117 13.79 -4.40 0.37
C ASP A 117 13.06 -4.29 -0.97
N GLY A 118 12.53 -3.09 -1.24
CA GLY A 118 11.82 -2.79 -2.48
C GLY A 118 10.44 -3.44 -2.61
N HIS A 119 9.77 -3.81 -1.52
CA HIS A 119 8.40 -4.30 -1.54
C HIS A 119 7.48 -3.48 -0.62
N LEU A 120 6.22 -3.35 -1.02
CA LEU A 120 5.20 -2.66 -0.23
C LEU A 120 3.86 -3.37 -0.38
N VAL A 121 3.30 -3.81 0.75
CA VAL A 121 1.95 -4.36 0.80
C VAL A 121 0.94 -3.22 0.73
N THR A 122 0.06 -3.28 -0.26
CA THR A 122 -0.91 -2.22 -0.57
C THR A 122 -2.36 -2.61 -0.28
N ALA A 123 -2.62 -3.91 -0.09
CA ALA A 123 -3.92 -4.43 0.34
C ALA A 123 -3.78 -5.85 0.91
N LEU A 124 -4.65 -6.17 1.86
CA LEU A 124 -4.90 -7.51 2.42
C LEU A 124 -6.41 -7.69 2.66
N PRO A 125 -6.91 -8.93 2.87
CA PRO A 125 -8.34 -9.16 3.06
C PRO A 125 -8.82 -8.56 4.39
N GLU A 126 -9.93 -7.83 4.37
CA GLU A 126 -10.50 -7.20 5.56
C GLU A 126 -11.67 -8.04 6.12
N THR A 127 -11.76 -8.15 7.45
CA THR A 127 -12.94 -8.72 8.11
C THR A 127 -14.07 -7.71 8.10
N ILE A 128 -15.23 -8.10 7.58
CA ILE A 128 -16.42 -7.23 7.51
C ILE A 128 -17.38 -7.62 8.63
N PRO A 129 -17.80 -6.68 9.50
CA PRO A 129 -18.83 -6.93 10.50
C PRO A 129 -20.14 -7.37 9.84
N LYS A 130 -20.81 -8.36 10.43
CA LYS A 130 -22.04 -8.94 9.85
C LYS A 130 -23.16 -7.90 9.70
N GLU A 131 -23.21 -6.95 10.62
CA GLU A 131 -24.24 -5.91 10.71
C GLU A 131 -24.22 -4.96 9.50
N ASN A 132 -23.05 -4.80 8.88
CA ASN A 132 -22.85 -3.89 7.74
C ASN A 132 -22.32 -4.62 6.49
N PHE A 133 -22.50 -5.94 6.42
CA PHE A 133 -21.88 -6.76 5.38
C PHE A 133 -22.29 -6.29 3.98
N ASP A 134 -23.58 -6.24 3.69
CA ASP A 134 -24.08 -5.93 2.35
C ASP A 134 -23.71 -4.52 1.88
N SER A 135 -23.70 -3.54 2.80
CA SER A 135 -23.41 -2.15 2.49
C SER A 135 -21.92 -1.88 2.26
N LEU A 136 -21.04 -2.61 2.95
CA LEU A 136 -19.59 -2.44 2.86
C LEU A 136 -18.96 -3.35 1.81
N TYR A 137 -19.48 -4.57 1.64
CA TYR A 137 -18.87 -5.62 0.82
C TYR A 137 -18.58 -5.15 -0.60
N GLN A 138 -19.55 -4.55 -1.29
CA GLN A 138 -19.37 -4.11 -2.67
C GLN A 138 -18.22 -3.09 -2.81
N ASN A 139 -18.15 -2.12 -1.90
CA ASN A 139 -17.14 -1.08 -1.93
C ASN A 139 -15.75 -1.60 -1.58
N LEU A 140 -15.66 -2.49 -0.58
CA LEU A 140 -14.41 -3.13 -0.18
C LEU A 140 -13.89 -4.05 -1.29
N GLN A 141 -14.75 -4.90 -1.85
CA GLN A 141 -14.37 -5.80 -2.92
C GLN A 141 -13.93 -5.03 -4.17
N LYS A 142 -14.63 -3.95 -4.55
CA LYS A 142 -14.22 -3.08 -5.66
C LYS A 142 -12.84 -2.45 -5.42
N LYS A 143 -12.60 -1.91 -4.22
CA LYS A 143 -11.29 -1.33 -3.86
C LYS A 143 -10.19 -2.38 -3.93
N PHE A 144 -10.47 -3.58 -3.45
CA PHE A 144 -9.53 -4.69 -3.47
C PHE A 144 -9.16 -5.11 -4.90
N PHE A 145 -10.15 -5.28 -5.79
CA PHE A 145 -9.89 -5.56 -7.20
C PHE A 145 -9.11 -4.43 -7.89
N VAL A 146 -9.39 -3.16 -7.60
CA VAL A 146 -8.58 -2.04 -8.10
C VAL A 146 -7.13 -2.18 -7.66
N LYS A 147 -6.88 -2.57 -6.40
CA LYS A 147 -5.52 -2.83 -5.92
C LYS A 147 -4.83 -3.96 -6.67
N ILE A 148 -5.53 -5.04 -7.01
CA ILE A 148 -4.98 -6.09 -7.86
C ILE A 148 -4.57 -5.51 -9.23
N THR A 149 -5.34 -4.59 -9.82
CA THR A 149 -4.97 -3.99 -11.13
C THR A 149 -3.72 -3.09 -11.08
N GLU A 150 -3.38 -2.59 -9.90
CA GLU A 150 -2.23 -1.72 -9.63
C GLU A 150 -0.99 -2.50 -9.15
N ALA A 151 -1.13 -3.79 -8.86
CA ALA A 151 -0.10 -4.60 -8.22
C ALA A 151 0.99 -5.06 -9.21
N ASP A 152 2.21 -5.17 -8.70
CA ASP A 152 3.29 -5.89 -9.37
C ASP A 152 3.26 -7.38 -8.99
N ILE A 153 2.80 -7.67 -7.76
CA ILE A 153 2.69 -9.01 -7.20
C ILE A 153 1.30 -9.21 -6.61
N LEU A 154 0.62 -10.27 -7.03
CA LEU A 154 -0.55 -10.82 -6.34
C LEU A 154 -0.11 -12.08 -5.59
N PHE A 155 0.00 -11.96 -4.28
CA PHE A 155 0.39 -13.05 -3.41
C PHE A 155 -0.86 -13.75 -2.85
N ILE A 156 -0.93 -15.07 -3.02
CA ILE A 156 -2.00 -15.91 -2.51
C ILE A 156 -1.52 -16.53 -1.21
N ALA A 157 -1.93 -15.96 -0.09
CA ALA A 157 -1.66 -16.45 1.26
C ALA A 157 -2.57 -17.64 1.60
N ASN A 158 -2.38 -18.75 0.87
CA ASN A 158 -3.15 -19.97 1.05
C ASN A 158 -2.60 -20.79 2.22
N GLU A 159 -2.86 -20.31 3.43
CA GLU A 159 -2.58 -21.08 4.65
C GLU A 159 -3.52 -22.26 4.83
N ASP A 160 -3.17 -23.13 5.78
CA ASP A 160 -3.99 -24.29 6.10
C ASP A 160 -5.22 -23.85 6.90
N LYS A 161 -6.39 -24.41 6.58
CA LYS A 161 -7.64 -24.05 7.26
C LYS A 161 -8.55 -25.26 7.40
N ASN A 162 -9.06 -25.51 8.60
CA ASN A 162 -9.97 -26.63 8.87
C ASN A 162 -9.44 -27.98 8.33
N ASN A 163 -8.15 -28.25 8.55
CA ASN A 163 -7.42 -29.43 8.03
C ASN A 163 -7.28 -29.52 6.50
N ILE A 164 -7.60 -28.45 5.76
CA ILE A 164 -7.34 -28.34 4.33
C ILE A 164 -5.98 -27.66 4.15
N ILE A 165 -5.02 -28.40 3.61
CA ILE A 165 -3.67 -27.90 3.33
C ILE A 165 -3.73 -26.97 2.12
N GLY A 166 -3.14 -25.79 2.28
CA GLY A 166 -3.07 -24.78 1.23
C GLY A 166 -4.44 -24.25 0.82
N TYR A 167 -5.31 -23.94 1.78
CA TYR A 167 -6.72 -23.59 1.53
C TYR A 167 -6.87 -22.38 0.62
N ILE A 168 -7.66 -22.52 -0.45
CA ILE A 168 -8.08 -21.43 -1.33
C ILE A 168 -9.61 -21.42 -1.35
N GLY A 169 -10.20 -20.39 -0.73
CA GLY A 169 -11.65 -20.18 -0.75
C GLY A 169 -12.13 -19.54 -2.05
N ALA A 170 -13.44 -19.54 -2.27
CA ALA A 170 -14.05 -18.99 -3.50
C ALA A 170 -13.64 -17.53 -3.78
N GLY A 171 -13.59 -16.67 -2.75
CA GLY A 171 -13.15 -15.27 -2.90
C GLY A 171 -11.69 -15.16 -3.36
N THR A 172 -10.79 -15.86 -2.68
CA THR A 172 -9.36 -15.94 -3.03
C THR A 172 -9.16 -16.49 -4.44
N PHE A 173 -9.92 -17.53 -4.82
CA PHE A 173 -9.86 -18.09 -6.17
C PHE A 173 -10.35 -17.09 -7.24
N ALA A 174 -11.42 -16.33 -6.97
CA ALA A 174 -11.90 -15.29 -7.88
C ALA A 174 -10.87 -14.16 -8.05
N GLU A 175 -10.21 -13.74 -6.97
CA GLU A 175 -9.15 -12.74 -6.98
C GLU A 175 -7.91 -13.22 -7.76
N MET A 176 -7.50 -14.47 -7.57
CA MET A 176 -6.43 -15.10 -8.35
C MET A 176 -6.78 -15.18 -9.84
N THR A 177 -8.00 -15.64 -10.15
CA THR A 177 -8.52 -15.72 -11.53
C THR A 177 -8.52 -14.35 -12.19
N PHE A 178 -8.92 -13.31 -11.46
CA PHE A 178 -8.87 -11.94 -11.93
C PHE A 178 -7.43 -11.50 -12.23
N GLY A 179 -6.46 -11.80 -11.36
CA GLY A 179 -5.04 -11.56 -11.64
C GLY A 179 -4.55 -12.23 -12.93
N VAL A 180 -4.94 -13.49 -13.16
CA VAL A 180 -4.62 -14.21 -14.41
C VAL A 180 -5.26 -13.51 -15.61
N ALA A 181 -6.55 -13.17 -15.52
CA ALA A 181 -7.28 -12.48 -16.58
C ALA A 181 -6.65 -11.10 -16.90
N GLN A 182 -6.16 -10.37 -15.90
CA GLN A 182 -5.45 -9.11 -16.10
C GLN A 182 -4.20 -9.27 -16.98
N ASN A 183 -3.46 -10.36 -16.79
CA ASN A 183 -2.30 -10.67 -17.61
C ASN A 183 -2.70 -11.09 -19.04
N LEU A 184 -3.70 -11.97 -19.17
CA LEU A 184 -4.13 -12.52 -20.46
C LEU A 184 -4.83 -11.49 -21.35
N LEU A 185 -5.73 -10.68 -20.79
CA LEU A 185 -6.61 -9.80 -21.56
C LEU A 185 -6.07 -8.38 -21.70
N TYR A 186 -5.34 -7.89 -20.69
CA TYR A 186 -4.93 -6.49 -20.61
C TYR A 186 -3.40 -6.31 -20.64
N ASN A 187 -2.67 -7.37 -21.03
CA ASN A 187 -1.21 -7.42 -21.14
C ASN A 187 -0.48 -6.90 -19.88
N LYS A 188 -1.11 -7.07 -18.71
CA LYS A 188 -0.46 -6.81 -17.43
C LYS A 188 0.65 -7.84 -17.20
N LYS A 189 1.52 -7.53 -16.25
CA LYS A 189 2.66 -8.37 -15.84
C LYS A 189 2.63 -8.61 -14.32
N ILE A 190 1.43 -8.86 -13.78
CA ILE A 190 1.24 -9.15 -12.37
C ILE A 190 1.87 -10.52 -12.10
N LYS A 191 2.86 -10.58 -11.22
CA LYS A 191 3.42 -11.87 -10.78
C LYS A 191 2.50 -12.48 -9.74
N ILE A 192 1.88 -13.61 -10.07
CA ILE A 192 1.01 -14.35 -9.16
C ILE A 192 1.84 -15.43 -8.46
N ILE A 193 1.86 -15.42 -7.12
CA ILE A 193 2.71 -16.27 -6.29
C ILE A 193 1.85 -16.94 -5.21
N LEU A 194 2.01 -18.24 -5.02
CA LEU A 194 1.35 -18.97 -3.92
C LEU A 194 2.25 -19.03 -2.67
N ALA A 195 1.63 -19.07 -1.49
CA ALA A 195 2.31 -19.35 -0.22
C ALA A 195 2.64 -20.83 -0.03
N LYS A 196 1.85 -21.73 -0.63
CA LYS A 196 2.11 -23.17 -0.77
C LYS A 196 1.31 -23.78 -1.91
N MET A 197 1.66 -24.99 -2.35
CA MET A 197 0.77 -25.72 -3.25
C MET A 197 -0.47 -26.18 -2.48
N PRO A 198 -1.69 -25.94 -3.00
CA PRO A 198 -2.90 -26.50 -2.40
C PRO A 198 -2.88 -28.03 -2.48
N SER A 199 -3.54 -28.68 -1.54
CA SER A 199 -3.82 -30.12 -1.63
C SER A 199 -4.92 -30.42 -2.66
N GLU A 200 -4.99 -31.68 -3.11
CA GLU A 200 -6.03 -32.19 -4.04
C GLU A 200 -7.46 -32.00 -3.50
N ASN A 201 -7.62 -31.79 -2.19
CA ASN A 201 -8.91 -31.53 -1.55
C ASN A 201 -9.41 -30.08 -1.74
N VAL A 202 -8.57 -29.18 -2.26
CA VAL A 202 -8.98 -27.80 -2.59
C VAL A 202 -9.69 -27.81 -3.94
N GLN A 203 -10.90 -27.27 -4.00
CA GLN A 203 -11.75 -27.33 -5.20
C GLN A 203 -11.07 -26.87 -6.49
N CYS A 204 -10.16 -25.90 -6.43
CA CYS A 204 -9.45 -25.36 -7.59
C CYS A 204 -8.06 -25.97 -7.81
N PHE A 205 -7.75 -27.12 -7.20
CA PHE A 205 -6.44 -27.75 -7.29
C PHE A 205 -6.00 -27.97 -8.74
N ASP A 206 -6.86 -28.56 -9.58
CA ASP A 206 -6.53 -28.87 -10.98
C ASP A 206 -6.23 -27.60 -11.79
N GLU A 207 -7.03 -26.54 -11.62
CA GLU A 207 -6.77 -25.23 -12.22
C GLU A 207 -5.43 -24.64 -11.77
N VAL A 208 -5.11 -24.70 -10.47
CA VAL A 208 -3.84 -24.21 -9.94
C VAL A 208 -2.67 -24.98 -10.56
N VAL A 209 -2.74 -26.31 -10.61
CA VAL A 209 -1.70 -27.16 -11.23
C VAL A 209 -1.54 -26.83 -12.73
N LEU A 210 -2.66 -26.68 -13.44
CA LEU A 210 -2.66 -26.29 -14.85
C LEU A 210 -1.99 -24.92 -15.05
N TRP A 211 -2.41 -23.89 -14.31
CA TRP A 211 -1.89 -22.54 -14.44
C TRP A 211 -0.42 -22.45 -14.06
N LYS A 212 0.03 -23.28 -13.12
CA LYS A 212 1.45 -23.39 -12.78
C LYS A 212 2.24 -24.00 -13.95
N ARG A 213 1.73 -25.08 -14.56
CA ARG A 213 2.36 -25.70 -15.74
C ARG A 213 2.45 -24.73 -16.93
N LEU A 214 1.45 -23.86 -17.08
CA LEU A 214 1.43 -22.80 -18.09
C LEU A 214 2.29 -21.58 -17.74
N GLY A 215 2.88 -21.53 -16.55
CA GLY A 215 3.71 -20.40 -16.08
C GLY A 215 2.91 -19.15 -15.73
N TRP A 216 1.59 -19.26 -15.54
CA TRP A 216 0.72 -18.13 -15.19
C TRP A 216 0.77 -17.81 -13.70
N ILE A 217 1.00 -18.83 -12.88
CA ILE A 217 1.24 -18.72 -11.45
C ILE A 217 2.59 -19.35 -11.12
N HIS A 218 3.28 -18.79 -10.12
CA HIS A 218 4.62 -19.20 -9.74
C HIS A 218 4.60 -19.84 -8.34
N GLU A 219 5.49 -20.81 -8.15
CA GLU A 219 5.65 -21.50 -6.88
C GLU A 219 6.46 -20.69 -5.86
N THR A 220 6.53 -21.29 -4.66
CA THR A 220 6.57 -20.71 -3.34
C THR A 220 7.83 -19.97 -2.92
N ILE A 221 7.60 -18.94 -2.10
CA ILE A 221 8.57 -18.48 -1.12
C ILE A 221 8.81 -19.64 -0.14
N LYS A 222 10.02 -20.17 -0.11
CA LYS A 222 10.47 -21.04 0.97
C LYS A 222 10.90 -20.13 2.12
N ILE A 223 10.12 -20.10 3.20
CA ILE A 223 10.53 -19.52 4.48
C ILE A 223 11.10 -20.64 5.34
#